data_AF-A0A2T5GJ71-F1
#
_entry.id   AF-A0A2T5GJ71-F1
#
_cell.length_a   1.000
_cell.length_b   1.000
_cell.length_c   1.000
_cell.angle_alpha   90.00
_cell.angle_beta   90.00
_cell.angle_gamma   90.00
#
_symmetry.space_group_name_H-M   'P 1'
#
loop_
_entity.id
_entity.type
_entity.pdbx_description
1 polymer ?
#
loop_
_entity_poly.entity_id
_entity_poly.type
_entity_poly.pdbx_seq_one_letter_code
_entity_poly.pdbx_strand_id
1 'polypeptide(L)'
;MTVMTSFMLGFAARLGFARPHVLLGAVSSALALVLICVAVLLDGFVAPALAMRCMTVGGNCASEAEALLRFGGLQIEFMTRLGLVALAGATALWSGDLILRKDGARIAGALGLLSTMIQLGILVFGGERLNAHSLGLIVAAQAIWYASVGAIIVFRQGPYAVEQRG
;
A
#
# COMPACT_ATOMS: atom_id res chain seq x y z
N MET A 1 -0.12 3.97 -10.51
CA MET A 1 -0.35 2.71 -9.77
C MET A 1 0.19 1.48 -10.50
N THR A 2 0.04 1.38 -11.82
CA THR A 2 0.59 0.28 -12.65
C THR A 2 2.07 -0.02 -12.40
N VAL A 3 2.92 1.01 -12.28
CA VAL A 3 4.37 0.85 -12.02
C VAL A 3 4.63 0.15 -10.68
N MET A 4 3.86 0.48 -9.63
CA MET A 4 4.04 -0.10 -8.30
C MET A 4 3.60 -1.57 -8.29
N THR A 5 2.48 -1.89 -8.91
CA THR A 5 1.97 -3.26 -9.02
C THR A 5 2.93 -4.14 -9.83
N SER A 6 3.43 -3.65 -10.96
CA SER A 6 4.42 -4.37 -11.78
C SER A 6 5.73 -4.60 -11.03
N PHE A 7 6.19 -3.62 -10.25
CA PHE A 7 7.38 -3.76 -9.41
C PHE A 7 7.18 -4.80 -8.31
N MET A 8 6.05 -4.77 -7.60
CA MET A 8 5.70 -5.73 -6.54
C MET A 8 5.55 -7.16 -7.07
N LEU A 9 4.85 -7.34 -8.19
CA LEU A 9 4.69 -8.65 -8.83
C LEU A 9 6.01 -9.17 -9.39
N GLY A 10 6.82 -8.31 -10.01
CA GLY A 10 8.16 -8.67 -10.48
C GLY A 10 9.08 -9.07 -9.33
N PHE A 11 8.98 -8.40 -8.19
CA PHE A 11 9.70 -8.77 -6.97
C PHE A 11 9.22 -10.11 -6.39
N ALA A 12 7.90 -10.34 -6.29
CA ALA A 12 7.33 -11.60 -5.84
C ALA A 12 7.71 -12.77 -6.77
N ALA A 13 7.70 -12.55 -8.09
CA ALA A 13 8.14 -13.53 -9.07
C ALA A 13 9.62 -13.90 -8.89
N ARG A 14 10.48 -12.92 -8.60
CA ARG A 14 11.90 -13.15 -8.30
C ARG A 14 12.12 -13.87 -6.96
N LEU A 15 11.31 -13.60 -5.95
CA LEU A 15 11.34 -14.33 -4.68
C LEU A 15 10.90 -15.80 -4.83
N GLY A 16 10.06 -16.08 -5.84
CA GLY A 16 9.55 -17.40 -6.18
C GLY A 16 8.18 -17.69 -5.55
N PHE A 17 7.16 -17.87 -6.39
CA PHE A 17 5.79 -18.16 -5.96
C PHE A 17 5.59 -19.51 -5.27
N ALA A 18 6.57 -20.41 -5.34
CA ALA A 18 6.53 -21.72 -4.68
C ALA A 18 6.49 -21.61 -3.14
N ARG A 19 6.86 -20.46 -2.56
CA ARG A 19 6.83 -20.23 -1.12
C ARG A 19 5.48 -19.64 -0.68
N PRO A 20 4.75 -20.27 0.26
CA PRO A 20 3.42 -19.82 0.64
C PRO A 20 3.41 -18.40 1.24
N HIS A 21 4.45 -18.01 1.97
CA HIS A 21 4.57 -16.65 2.52
C HIS A 21 4.70 -15.57 1.44
N VAL A 22 5.39 -15.86 0.34
CA VAL A 22 5.57 -14.92 -0.78
C VAL A 22 4.25 -14.75 -1.54
N LEU A 23 3.52 -15.84 -1.74
CA LEU A 23 2.19 -15.82 -2.35
C LEU A 23 1.18 -15.06 -1.49
N LEU A 24 1.15 -15.32 -0.18
CA LEU A 24 0.31 -14.57 0.76
C LEU A 24 0.63 -13.07 0.72
N GLY A 25 1.91 -12.70 0.65
CA GLY A 25 2.32 -11.31 0.47
C GLY A 25 1.80 -10.70 -0.83
N ALA A 26 1.89 -11.43 -1.95
CA ALA A 26 1.37 -10.98 -3.24
C ALA A 26 -0.15 -10.79 -3.22
N VAL A 27 -0.91 -11.74 -2.67
CA VAL A 27 -2.36 -11.65 -2.52
C VAL A 27 -2.75 -10.47 -1.61
N SER A 28 -2.05 -10.32 -0.48
CA SER A 28 -2.27 -9.19 0.44
C SER A 28 -1.99 -7.84 -0.22
N SER A 29 -0.93 -7.75 -1.04
CA SER A 29 -0.62 -6.53 -1.79
C SER A 29 -1.64 -6.21 -2.88
N ALA A 30 -2.20 -7.23 -3.54
CA ALA A 30 -3.25 -7.07 -4.53
C ALA A 30 -4.56 -6.58 -3.87
N LEU A 31 -4.91 -7.16 -2.72
CA LEU A 31 -6.05 -6.72 -1.92
C LEU A 31 -5.88 -5.27 -1.46
N ALA A 32 -4.70 -4.92 -0.94
CA ALA A 32 -4.37 -3.55 -0.55
C ALA A 32 -4.57 -2.56 -1.70
N LEU A 33 -4.10 -2.93 -2.90
CA LEU A 33 -4.24 -2.10 -4.10
C LEU A 33 -5.71 -1.89 -4.45
N VAL A 34 -6.53 -2.94 -4.45
CA VAL A 34 -7.97 -2.83 -4.75
C VAL A 34 -8.66 -1.89 -3.76
N LEU A 35 -8.42 -2.06 -2.47
CA LEU A 35 -9.02 -1.22 -1.42
C LEU A 35 -8.63 0.25 -1.57
N ILE A 36 -7.34 0.53 -1.79
CA ILE A 36 -6.84 1.90 -1.98
C ILE A 36 -7.38 2.50 -3.28
N CYS A 37 -7.45 1.73 -4.37
CA CYS A 37 -8.04 2.18 -5.63
C CYS A 37 -9.50 2.58 -5.45
N VAL A 38 -10.31 1.74 -4.79
CA VAL A 38 -11.72 2.05 -4.53
C VAL A 38 -11.85 3.32 -3.68
N ALA A 39 -11.04 3.45 -2.63
CA ALA A 39 -11.03 4.66 -1.79
C ALA A 39 -10.71 5.93 -2.60
N VAL A 40 -9.67 5.89 -3.45
CA VAL A 40 -9.28 7.02 -4.31
C VAL A 40 -10.35 7.34 -5.37
N LEU A 41 -11.02 6.32 -5.93
CA LEU A 41 -12.10 6.52 -6.88
C LEU A 41 -13.32 7.15 -6.21
N LEU A 42 -13.69 6.70 -5.01
CA LEU A 42 -14.78 7.30 -4.25
C LEU A 42 -14.47 8.77 -3.94
N ASP A 43 -13.25 9.06 -3.47
CA ASP A 43 -12.82 10.43 -3.17
C ASP A 43 -12.82 11.33 -4.43
N GLY A 44 -12.23 10.85 -5.52
CA GLY A 44 -12.02 11.62 -6.74
C GLY A 44 -13.26 11.80 -7.62
N PHE A 45 -14.26 10.92 -7.53
CA PHE A 45 -15.48 11.00 -8.35
C PHE A 45 -16.71 11.41 -7.56
N VAL A 46 -16.91 10.89 -6.34
CA VAL A 46 -18.17 11.09 -5.60
C VAL A 46 -18.24 12.49 -4.99
N ALA A 47 -17.17 12.95 -4.33
CA ALA A 47 -17.18 14.26 -3.68
C ALA A 47 -17.32 15.43 -4.68
N PRO A 48 -16.59 15.47 -5.82
CA PRO A 48 -16.78 16.53 -6.81
C PRO A 48 -18.16 16.49 -7.50
N ALA A 49 -18.70 15.30 -7.76
CA ALA A 49 -20.03 15.16 -8.37
C ALA A 49 -21.14 15.70 -7.44
N LEU A 50 -21.06 15.42 -6.14
CA LEU A 50 -21.96 15.98 -5.12
C LEU A 50 -21.84 17.51 -5.05
N ALA A 51 -20.61 18.03 -5.05
CA ALA A 51 -20.37 19.47 -5.02
C ALA A 51 -20.99 20.18 -6.23
N MET A 52 -20.73 19.68 -7.44
CA MET A 52 -21.32 20.24 -8.67
C MET A 52 -22.85 20.17 -8.65
N ARG A 53 -23.43 19.09 -8.14
CA ARG A 53 -24.89 18.94 -8.06
C ARG A 53 -25.52 19.91 -7.06
N CYS A 54 -24.88 20.18 -5.94
CA CYS A 54 -25.42 21.17 -5.00
C CYS A 54 -25.24 22.61 -5.48
N MET A 55 -24.22 22.90 -6.29
CA MET A 55 -24.10 24.20 -6.95
C MET A 55 -25.24 24.45 -7.96
N THR A 56 -25.76 23.40 -8.63
CA THR A 56 -26.84 23.55 -9.62
C THR A 56 -28.24 23.57 -9.01
N VAL A 57 -28.49 22.80 -7.95
CA VAL A 57 -29.81 22.74 -7.29
C VAL A 57 -30.03 23.90 -6.31
N GLY A 58 -28.98 24.35 -5.62
CA GLY A 58 -29.08 25.38 -4.58
C GLY A 58 -29.89 24.95 -3.34
N GLY A 59 -30.24 25.92 -2.49
CA GLY A 59 -31.05 25.69 -1.29
C GLY A 59 -30.36 24.83 -0.21
N ASN A 60 -31.12 23.93 0.42
CA ASN A 60 -30.64 23.05 1.49
C ASN A 60 -29.83 21.84 1.01
N CYS A 61 -29.46 21.76 -0.29
CA CYS A 61 -28.68 20.64 -0.81
C CYS A 61 -27.37 20.42 -0.05
N ALA A 62 -26.71 21.49 0.38
CA ALA A 62 -25.43 21.42 1.08
C ALA A 62 -25.54 20.65 2.42
N SER A 63 -26.63 20.83 3.18
CA SER A 63 -26.81 20.15 4.47
C SER A 63 -27.17 18.67 4.29
N GLU A 64 -27.93 18.31 3.26
CA GLU A 64 -28.21 16.91 2.92
C GLU A 64 -26.97 16.19 2.37
N ALA A 65 -26.19 16.87 1.52
CA ALA A 65 -24.94 16.35 0.99
C ALA A 65 -23.86 16.20 2.07
N GLU A 66 -23.87 17.03 3.12
CA GLU A 66 -22.92 16.91 4.23
C GLU A 66 -22.97 15.54 4.89
N ALA A 67 -24.17 14.99 5.14
CA ALA A 67 -24.31 13.66 5.73
C ALA A 67 -23.73 12.56 4.82
N LEU A 68 -23.98 12.67 3.50
CA LEU A 68 -23.43 11.75 2.51
C LEU A 68 -21.90 11.86 2.39
N LEU A 69 -21.36 13.08 2.43
CA LEU A 69 -19.92 13.33 2.40
C LEU A 69 -19.22 12.81 3.66
N ARG A 70 -19.84 12.97 4.84
CA ARG A 70 -19.33 12.41 6.09
C ARG A 70 -19.32 10.88 6.05
N PHE A 71 -20.40 10.26 5.56
CA PHE A 71 -20.46 8.82 5.38
C PHE A 71 -19.42 8.31 4.37
N GLY A 72 -19.28 8.98 3.23
CA GLY A 72 -18.24 8.68 2.23
C GLY A 72 -16.84 8.81 2.80
N GLY A 73 -16.56 9.86 3.58
CA GLY A 73 -15.29 10.05 4.26
C GLY A 73 -14.94 8.91 5.21
N LEU A 74 -15.91 8.43 6.00
CA LEU A 74 -15.71 7.27 6.87
C LEU A 74 -15.42 5.99 6.08
N GLN A 75 -16.11 5.77 4.96
CA GLN A 75 -15.86 4.61 4.10
C GLN A 75 -14.47 4.66 3.46
N ILE A 76 -14.09 5.80 2.89
CA ILE A 76 -12.77 6.04 2.29
C ILE A 76 -11.68 5.80 3.34
N GLU A 77 -11.87 6.33 4.54
CA GLU A 77 -10.92 6.17 5.64
C GLU A 77 -10.77 4.69 6.03
N PHE A 78 -11.88 3.99 6.21
CA PHE A 78 -11.86 2.57 6.59
C PHE A 78 -11.19 1.69 5.52
N MET A 79 -11.54 1.90 4.25
CA MET A 79 -10.91 1.20 3.13
C MET A 79 -9.41 1.52 3.02
N THR A 80 -9.03 2.78 3.23
CA THR A 80 -7.63 3.21 3.21
C THR A 80 -6.85 2.56 4.35
N ARG A 81 -7.37 2.57 5.59
CA ARG A 81 -6.73 1.90 6.74
C ARG A 81 -6.54 0.42 6.47
N LEU A 82 -7.58 -0.29 6.05
CA LEU A 82 -7.50 -1.71 5.73
C LEU A 82 -6.51 -1.98 4.60
N GLY A 83 -6.51 -1.16 3.56
CA GLY A 83 -5.54 -1.25 2.47
C GLY A 83 -4.10 -1.08 2.95
N LEU A 84 -3.85 -0.09 3.82
CA LEU A 84 -2.52 0.14 4.39
C LEU A 84 -2.09 -1.00 5.34
N VAL A 85 -3.00 -1.57 6.14
CA VAL A 85 -2.72 -2.76 6.97
C VAL A 85 -2.38 -3.96 6.09
N ALA A 86 -3.15 -4.21 5.03
CA ALA A 86 -2.87 -5.29 4.09
C ALA A 86 -1.53 -5.10 3.36
N LEU A 87 -1.18 -3.86 3.02
CA LEU A 87 0.11 -3.53 2.41
C LEU A 87 1.26 -3.75 3.40
N ALA A 88 1.11 -3.30 4.65
CA ALA A 88 2.08 -3.52 5.71
C ALA A 88 2.28 -5.02 5.97
N GLY A 89 1.20 -5.81 5.95
CA GLY A 89 1.26 -7.28 6.05
C GLY A 89 2.06 -7.92 4.90
N ALA A 90 1.85 -7.46 3.67
CA ALA A 90 2.64 -7.90 2.52
C ALA A 90 4.13 -7.58 2.69
N THR A 91 4.45 -6.35 3.09
CA THR A 91 5.82 -5.92 3.39
C THR A 91 6.45 -6.78 4.48
N ALA A 92 5.73 -7.09 5.57
CA ALA A 92 6.23 -7.96 6.64
C ALA A 92 6.58 -9.36 6.14
N LEU A 93 5.68 -9.98 5.36
CA LEU A 93 5.87 -11.34 4.84
C LEU A 93 7.10 -11.42 3.93
N TRP A 94 7.28 -10.46 3.02
CA TRP A 94 8.44 -10.44 2.14
C TRP A 94 9.73 -10.05 2.87
N SER A 95 9.65 -9.16 3.86
CA SER A 95 10.78 -8.77 4.68
C SER A 95 11.27 -9.90 5.59
N GLY A 96 10.34 -10.74 6.06
CA GLY A 96 10.64 -11.98 6.78
C GLY A 96 11.43 -12.98 5.92
N ASP A 97 11.09 -13.15 4.64
CA ASP A 97 11.91 -13.99 3.74
C ASP A 97 13.29 -13.38 3.51
N LEU A 98 13.37 -12.06 3.32
CA LEU A 98 14.62 -11.33 3.10
C LEU A 98 15.58 -11.40 4.30
N ILE A 99 15.09 -11.30 5.54
CA ILE A 99 15.94 -11.27 6.73
C ILE A 99 16.56 -12.63 7.07
N LEU A 100 15.91 -13.72 6.64
CA LEU A 100 16.41 -15.09 6.80
C LEU A 100 17.55 -15.42 5.84
N ARG A 101 17.84 -14.55 4.86
CA ARG A 101 18.93 -14.73 3.91
C ARG A 101 20.24 -14.18 4.49
N LYS A 102 21.36 -14.85 4.17
CA LYS A 102 22.70 -14.53 4.71
C LYS A 102 23.43 -13.42 3.95
N ASP A 103 22.74 -12.70 3.08
CA ASP A 103 23.32 -11.77 2.12
C ASP A 103 22.86 -10.33 2.37
N GLY A 104 23.31 -9.37 1.54
CA GLY A 104 22.91 -7.96 1.61
C GLY A 104 21.40 -7.72 1.49
N ALA A 105 20.61 -8.74 1.13
CA ALA A 105 19.15 -8.68 1.18
C ALA A 105 18.60 -8.54 2.61
N ARG A 106 19.40 -8.93 3.61
CA ARG A 106 19.07 -8.78 5.03
C ARG A 106 18.83 -7.32 5.44
N ILE A 107 19.55 -6.37 4.84
CA ILE A 107 19.37 -4.93 5.11
C ILE A 107 18.00 -4.47 4.65
N ALA A 108 17.57 -4.84 3.43
CA ALA A 108 16.23 -4.51 2.96
C ALA A 108 15.13 -5.23 3.74
N GLY A 109 15.40 -6.46 4.23
CA GLY A 109 14.51 -7.14 5.17
C GLY A 109 14.35 -6.37 6.48
N ALA A 110 15.45 -5.90 7.08
CA ALA A 110 15.40 -5.09 8.30
C ALA A 110 14.67 -3.76 8.09
N LEU A 111 14.94 -3.06 6.99
CA LEU A 111 14.24 -1.81 6.64
C LEU A 111 12.75 -2.04 6.39
N GLY A 112 12.37 -3.16 5.78
CA GLY A 112 10.96 -3.48 5.55
C GLY A 112 10.21 -3.87 6.82
N LEU A 113 10.86 -4.59 7.75
CA LEU A 113 10.30 -4.83 9.08
C LEU A 113 10.13 -3.52 9.86
N LEU A 114 11.14 -2.65 9.85
CA LEU A 114 11.07 -1.34 10.48
C LEU A 114 9.92 -0.50 9.89
N SER A 115 9.81 -0.48 8.56
CA SER A 115 8.73 0.20 7.84
C SER A 115 7.36 -0.35 8.24
N THR A 116 7.23 -1.68 8.34
CA THR A 116 5.99 -2.34 8.75
C THR A 116 5.63 -1.98 10.19
N MET A 117 6.59 -1.98 11.12
CA MET A 117 6.34 -1.59 12.51
C MET A 117 5.87 -0.15 12.62
N ILE A 118 6.48 0.78 11.88
CA ILE A 118 6.06 2.18 11.85
C ILE A 118 4.63 2.30 11.33
N GLN A 119 4.31 1.62 10.23
CA GLN A 119 2.97 1.64 9.64
C GLN A 119 1.91 1.08 10.58
N LEU A 120 2.13 -0.12 11.13
CA LEU A 120 1.20 -0.74 12.07
C LEU A 120 1.10 0.07 13.35
N GLY A 121 2.20 0.63 13.85
CA GLY A 121 2.19 1.51 15.01
C GLY A 121 1.32 2.75 14.79
N ILE A 122 1.46 3.40 13.64
CA ILE A 122 0.62 4.55 13.28
C ILE A 122 -0.83 4.13 13.07
N LEU A 123 -1.11 2.96 12.50
CA LEU A 123 -2.48 2.53 12.21
C LEU A 123 -3.23 2.00 13.43
N VAL A 124 -2.52 1.41 14.41
CA VAL A 124 -3.09 0.85 15.64
C VAL A 124 -3.14 1.87 16.76
N PHE A 125 -2.11 2.70 16.92
CA PHE A 125 -2.01 3.70 17.99
C PHE A 125 -2.30 5.12 17.52
N GLY A 126 -2.40 5.36 16.20
CA GLY A 126 -2.89 6.63 15.68
C GLY A 126 -4.34 6.84 16.10
N GLY A 127 -4.70 8.08 16.41
CA GLY A 127 -6.03 8.42 16.88
C GLY A 127 -7.16 8.06 15.89
N GLU A 128 -8.39 8.41 16.23
CA GLU A 128 -9.58 7.99 15.47
C GLU A 128 -9.52 8.33 13.97
N ARG A 129 -8.75 9.36 13.57
CA ARG A 129 -8.65 9.82 12.17
C ARG A 129 -7.24 9.70 11.57
N LEU A 130 -7.15 9.22 10.33
CA LEU A 130 -5.95 9.31 9.49
C LEU A 130 -5.66 10.77 9.13
N ASN A 131 -4.61 11.34 9.73
CA ASN A 131 -4.13 12.68 9.36
C ASN A 131 -3.14 12.60 8.18
N ALA A 132 -3.03 13.67 7.40
CA ALA A 132 -2.10 13.80 6.28
C ALA A 132 -0.65 13.54 6.71
N HIS A 133 -0.27 13.94 7.92
CA HIS A 133 1.07 13.67 8.46
C HIS A 133 1.34 12.17 8.65
N SER A 134 0.37 11.43 9.20
CA SER A 134 0.44 9.98 9.38
C SER A 134 0.55 9.25 8.05
N LEU A 135 -0.25 9.66 7.06
CA LEU A 135 -0.18 9.13 5.69
C LEU A 135 1.19 9.42 5.05
N GLY A 136 1.70 10.64 5.19
CA GLY A 136 3.01 11.03 4.67
C GLY A 136 4.14 10.17 5.24
N LEU A 137 4.12 9.89 6.55
CA LEU A 137 5.09 9.00 7.20
C LEU A 137 5.00 7.57 6.69
N ILE A 138 3.79 7.03 6.55
CA ILE A 138 3.56 5.68 6.01
C ILE A 138 4.12 5.56 4.58
N VAL A 139 3.82 6.54 3.72
CA VAL A 139 4.28 6.59 2.33
C VAL A 139 5.81 6.72 2.26
N ALA A 140 6.41 7.58 3.08
CA ALA A 140 7.87 7.74 3.14
C ALA A 140 8.57 6.44 3.58
N ALA A 141 8.04 5.77 4.62
CA ALA A 141 8.56 4.51 5.10
C ALA A 141 8.46 3.39 4.04
N GLN A 142 7.36 3.33 3.28
CA GLN A 142 7.22 2.40 2.16
C GLN A 142 8.19 2.74 1.02
N ALA A 143 8.34 4.02 0.67
CA ALA A 143 9.25 4.46 -0.39
C ALA A 143 10.71 4.08 -0.10
N ILE A 144 11.16 4.25 1.15
CA ILE A 144 12.51 3.84 1.58
C ILE A 144 12.70 2.33 1.37
N TRP A 145 11.71 1.53 1.76
CA TRP A 145 11.78 0.08 1.58
C TRP A 145 11.78 -0.32 0.09
N TYR A 146 10.91 0.27 -0.73
CA TYR A 146 10.88 0.03 -2.17
C TYR A 146 12.20 0.42 -2.86
N ALA A 147 12.80 1.55 -2.49
CA ALA A 147 14.10 1.96 -2.99
C ALA A 147 15.19 0.95 -2.61
N SER A 148 15.15 0.42 -1.38
CA SER A 148 16.10 -0.60 -0.91
C SER A 148 15.97 -1.91 -1.69
N VAL A 149 14.74 -2.37 -1.93
CA VAL A 149 14.46 -3.55 -2.75
C VAL A 149 14.88 -3.33 -4.20
N GLY A 150 14.60 -2.14 -4.75
CA GLY A 150 15.01 -1.74 -6.10
C GLY A 150 16.53 -1.72 -6.25
N ALA A 151 17.26 -1.18 -5.27
CA ALA A 151 18.71 -1.18 -5.24
C ALA A 151 19.26 -2.62 -5.25
N ILE A 152 18.70 -3.54 -4.47
CA ILE A 152 19.10 -4.95 -4.51
C ILE A 152 18.87 -5.54 -5.90
N ILE A 153 17.71 -5.28 -6.49
CA ILE A 153 17.33 -5.78 -7.83
C ILE A 153 18.29 -5.28 -8.92
N VAL A 154 18.73 -4.03 -8.83
CA VAL A 154 19.61 -3.39 -9.83
C VAL A 154 21.07 -3.76 -9.60
N PHE A 155 21.56 -3.68 -8.37
CA PHE A 155 22.98 -3.85 -8.04
C PHE A 155 23.39 -5.32 -7.87
N ARG A 156 22.45 -6.25 -7.68
CA ARG A 156 22.74 -7.69 -7.65
C ARG A 156 22.20 -8.38 -8.90
N GLN A 157 23.02 -8.40 -9.95
CA GLN A 157 22.82 -9.23 -11.14
C GLN A 157 23.06 -10.74 -10.88
N GLY A 158 22.31 -11.36 -9.97
CA GLY A 158 22.30 -12.82 -9.75
C GLY A 158 21.53 -13.21 -8.48
N PRO A 159 21.05 -14.45 -8.29
CA PRO A 159 20.64 -15.52 -9.23
C PRO A 159 19.27 -15.27 -9.89
N TYR A 160 18.86 -13.99 -10.01
CA TYR A 160 17.58 -13.58 -10.61
C TYR A 160 17.71 -13.17 -12.08
N ALA A 161 18.83 -13.54 -12.73
CA ALA A 161 18.88 -13.56 -14.18
C ALA A 161 17.80 -14.56 -14.62
N VAL A 162 16.82 -14.09 -15.39
CA VAL A 162 15.86 -14.96 -16.05
C VAL A 162 16.69 -15.99 -16.80
N GLU A 163 16.70 -17.24 -16.33
CA GLU A 163 17.17 -18.36 -17.13
C GLU A 163 16.20 -18.42 -18.31
N GLN A 164 16.55 -17.74 -19.39
CA GLN A 164 15.95 -17.95 -20.70
C GLN A 164 16.29 -19.38 -21.08
N ARG A 165 15.47 -20.34 -20.65
CA ARG A 165 15.47 -21.65 -21.28
C ARG A 165 14.84 -21.47 -22.66
N GLY A 166 15.71 -21.56 -23.67
CA GLY A 166 15.33 -21.75 -25.06
C GLY A 166 14.67 -23.10 -25.31
#